data_AF-A0A6J1CN09-F1
#
_entry.id   AF-A0A6J1CN09-F1
#
_cell.length_a   1.000
_cell.length_b   1.000
_cell.length_c   1.000
_cell.angle_alpha   90.00
_cell.angle_beta   90.00
_cell.angle_gamma   90.00
#
_symmetry.space_group_name_H-M   'P 1'
#
loop_
_entity.id
_entity.type
_entity.pdbx_description
1 polymer ?
#
loop_
_entity_poly.entity_id
_entity_poly.type
_entity_poly.pdbx_seq_one_letter_code
_entity_poly.pdbx_strand_id
1 'polypeptide(L)'
;MFDPDMFEQQHHHMLDMAFNTSENELENVRDDEFETKSGAEILNADHRSKKKRYNRHTQHQIQEMEAFFKECPHPDDKQRMELSRELGLEPLQVKFWFQNKRTQMKAQHERHENAILKAENEKLRGENIRYREALAHSTCPNCGSSTAALGEMSFDDQHLRIENSRLREEIDRMSGYGPKCVAKPLASSYYHLPSNTPARSLDLGIANFGQQTGFVGEMYGAADFLLSVSRPSEADKPVIVELAVSAMEELTRMAQAGEPLWVPGDNKSTELLLNEAEYLSTFRGGIGPKPLGFRTEASRVSAIVFMNHLKLVDIFMDATQWSTVFCSIVSRASNVELLSAGLPGNCNGALHVMSAEFQVPSPLVPTRENYFVRYCKQLNDATWAVADVSLDSLRPSPIPKSRRRPSGCLIQELPNGYSKITWVEHVEVDETGVPTMYRPLVSSGLAYGAKRWVATLDRQCERLATSMATTIATADLRGTL
;
A
#
# COMPACT_ATOMS: atom_id res chain seq x y z
N MET A 1 -50.10 0.79 25.10
CA MET A 1 -50.06 2.14 24.51
C MET A 1 -48.92 2.87 25.21
N PHE A 2 -47.73 2.81 24.63
CA PHE A 2 -46.53 3.48 25.13
C PHE A 2 -45.99 4.30 23.97
N ASP A 3 -45.81 5.59 24.24
CA ASP A 3 -45.53 6.65 23.29
C ASP A 3 -44.02 6.64 22.90
N PRO A 4 -43.64 6.67 21.61
CA PRO A 4 -42.24 6.54 21.19
C PRO A 4 -41.38 7.81 21.39
N ASP A 5 -41.99 8.97 21.65
CA ASP A 5 -41.31 10.29 21.57
C ASP A 5 -40.35 10.62 22.72
N MET A 6 -40.27 9.77 23.76
CA MET A 6 -39.39 10.02 24.91
C MET A 6 -37.93 9.61 24.68
N PHE A 7 -37.64 8.73 23.71
CA PHE A 7 -36.28 8.22 23.49
C PHE A 7 -35.47 9.01 22.46
N GLU A 8 -36.12 9.73 21.53
CA GLU A 8 -35.41 10.55 20.52
C GLU A 8 -34.90 11.87 21.09
N GLN A 9 -35.64 12.52 22.02
CA GLN A 9 -35.19 13.78 22.62
C GLN A 9 -33.95 13.61 23.51
N GLN A 10 -33.78 12.46 24.16
CA GLN A 10 -32.63 12.20 25.03
C GLN A 10 -31.35 11.90 24.24
N HIS A 11 -31.46 11.33 23.03
CA HIS A 11 -30.33 11.13 22.12
C HIS A 11 -29.87 12.44 21.45
N HIS A 12 -30.80 13.34 21.12
CA HIS A 12 -30.43 14.64 20.52
C HIS A 12 -29.75 15.57 21.54
N HIS A 13 -30.20 15.58 22.79
CA HIS A 13 -29.61 16.41 23.84
C HIS A 13 -28.22 15.92 24.32
N MET A 14 -27.91 14.63 24.11
CA MET A 14 -26.58 14.06 24.38
C MET A 14 -25.57 14.33 23.25
N LEU A 15 -26.01 14.44 22.01
CA LEU A 15 -25.17 14.78 20.86
C LEU A 15 -24.77 16.27 20.87
N ASP A 16 -25.68 17.17 21.28
CA ASP A 16 -25.38 18.61 21.38
C ASP A 16 -24.42 18.98 22.53
N MET A 17 -24.38 18.19 23.62
CA MET A 17 -23.36 18.36 24.67
C MET A 17 -21.97 17.84 24.26
N ALA A 18 -21.91 16.84 23.38
CA ALA A 18 -20.66 16.23 22.92
C ALA A 18 -19.93 17.08 21.86
N PHE A 19 -20.64 17.92 21.11
CA PHE A 19 -20.03 18.83 20.12
C PHE A 19 -19.55 20.17 20.69
N ASN A 20 -19.97 20.56 21.90
CA ASN A 20 -19.57 21.84 22.51
C ASN A 20 -18.42 21.76 23.53
N THR A 21 -17.87 20.57 23.81
CA THR A 21 -16.86 20.39 24.87
C THR A 21 -15.43 20.16 24.39
N SER A 22 -15.13 20.16 23.09
CA SER A 22 -13.78 19.87 22.59
C SER A 22 -13.09 20.96 21.77
N GLU A 23 -13.70 22.12 21.55
CA GLU A 23 -13.08 23.20 20.76
C GLU A 23 -12.41 24.32 21.58
N ASN A 24 -12.51 24.32 22.92
CA ASN A 24 -12.10 25.49 23.72
C ASN A 24 -10.85 25.32 24.62
N GLU A 25 -10.10 24.21 24.54
CA GLU A 25 -8.96 23.92 25.44
C GLU A 25 -7.59 23.70 24.77
N LEU A 26 -7.39 24.11 23.51
CA LEU A 26 -6.10 23.95 22.82
C LEU A 26 -5.43 25.25 22.33
N GLU A 27 -5.90 26.41 22.80
CA GLU A 27 -5.15 27.67 22.71
C GLU A 27 -4.55 28.01 24.08
N ASN A 28 -3.36 27.47 24.41
CA ASN A 28 -2.35 28.12 25.28
C ASN A 28 -1.24 27.13 25.65
N VAL A 29 -0.24 26.96 24.80
CA VAL A 29 1.11 26.61 25.28
C VAL A 29 2.11 27.50 24.52
N ARG A 30 2.60 28.52 25.22
CA ARG A 30 3.71 29.36 24.78
C ARG A 30 5.01 28.61 25.10
N ASP A 31 5.82 28.36 24.08
CA ASP A 31 7.22 27.97 24.24
C ASP A 31 8.03 29.21 24.67
N ASP A 32 8.37 29.27 25.95
CA ASP A 32 9.41 30.15 26.51
C ASP A 32 10.41 29.26 27.26
N GLU A 33 11.54 28.89 26.63
CA GLU A 33 12.81 28.68 27.35
C GLU A 33 13.99 28.53 26.38
N PHE A 34 14.83 29.58 26.28
CA PHE A 34 16.28 29.37 26.14
C PHE A 34 17.03 30.58 26.72
N GLU A 35 17.18 30.61 28.05
CA GLU A 35 18.15 31.50 28.69
C GLU A 35 19.57 30.92 28.57
N THR A 36 20.47 31.70 27.94
CA THR A 36 21.91 31.48 28.05
C THR A 36 22.46 32.40 29.15
N LYS A 37 22.93 31.77 30.21
CA LYS A 37 23.56 32.39 31.38
C LYS A 37 24.94 32.95 31.03
N SER A 38 25.17 34.23 31.26
CA SER A 38 26.52 34.77 31.51
C SER A 38 26.42 35.98 32.45
N GLY A 39 27.07 35.88 33.61
CA GLY A 39 27.00 36.86 34.67
C GLY A 39 28.02 37.99 34.51
N ALA A 40 27.64 39.17 35.03
CA ALA A 40 28.56 40.15 35.59
C ALA A 40 27.79 40.96 36.65
N GLU A 41 28.35 41.02 37.85
CA GLU A 41 27.87 41.80 38.99
C GLU A 41 27.92 43.32 38.71
N ILE A 42 27.06 44.10 39.39
CA ILE A 42 27.36 45.35 40.14
C ILE A 42 26.11 46.25 40.25
N LEU A 43 25.64 46.37 41.50
CA LEU A 43 25.10 47.53 42.24
C LEU A 43 24.01 48.44 41.64
N ASN A 44 22.96 48.60 42.45
CA ASN A 44 21.83 49.52 42.36
C ASN A 44 22.18 50.96 41.93
N ALA A 45 21.40 51.52 40.99
CA ALA A 45 20.95 52.91 41.04
C ALA A 45 19.69 53.13 40.18
N ASP A 46 18.76 53.84 40.79
CA ASP A 46 17.40 54.19 40.41
C ASP A 46 17.27 54.97 39.08
N HIS A 47 16.50 54.47 38.12
CA HIS A 47 15.86 55.32 37.10
C HIS A 47 14.59 54.66 36.53
N ARG A 48 13.44 55.25 36.88
CA ARG A 48 12.10 55.06 36.28
C ARG A 48 12.15 54.70 34.79
N SER A 49 11.88 53.44 34.46
CA SER A 49 11.71 52.98 33.09
C SER A 49 10.36 53.46 32.52
N LYS A 50 10.43 54.51 31.69
CA LYS A 50 9.33 54.88 30.79
C LYS A 50 9.00 53.66 29.94
N LYS A 51 7.77 53.13 30.05
CA LYS A 51 7.24 52.09 29.14
C LYS A 51 7.48 52.54 27.69
N LYS A 52 8.39 51.87 26.97
CA LYS A 52 8.64 52.10 25.54
C LYS A 52 7.33 51.87 24.79
N ARG A 53 6.72 52.95 24.31
CA ARG A 53 5.54 52.92 23.45
C ARG A 53 6.02 52.37 22.10
N TYR A 54 5.59 51.17 21.73
CA TYR A 54 5.88 50.62 20.41
C TYR A 54 5.27 51.56 19.35
N ASN A 55 6.10 52.27 18.60
CA ASN A 55 5.64 53.08 17.48
C ASN A 55 5.21 52.13 16.35
N ARG A 56 3.92 52.16 16.03
CA ARG A 56 3.36 51.42 14.90
C ARG A 56 3.88 52.05 13.59
N HIS A 57 4.23 51.21 12.61
CA HIS A 57 4.61 51.67 11.28
C HIS A 57 3.49 52.51 10.65
N THR A 58 3.86 53.56 9.93
CA THR A 58 2.91 54.41 9.19
C THR A 58 2.37 53.67 7.96
N GLN A 59 1.23 54.13 7.42
CA GLN A 59 0.63 53.52 6.24
C GLN A 59 1.56 53.56 5.02
N HIS A 60 2.30 54.66 4.83
CA HIS A 60 3.32 54.78 3.78
C HIS A 60 4.43 53.74 3.96
N GLN A 61 4.96 53.58 5.18
CA GLN A 61 5.99 52.58 5.46
C GLN A 61 5.51 51.15 5.18
N ILE A 62 4.25 50.83 5.53
CA ILE A 62 3.66 49.51 5.24
C ILE A 62 3.52 49.31 3.73
N GLN A 63 3.02 50.31 2.99
CA GLN A 63 2.82 50.21 1.54
C GLN A 63 4.12 49.98 0.79
N GLU A 64 5.19 50.70 1.12
CA GLU A 64 6.50 50.52 0.50
C GLU A 64 7.10 49.13 0.83
N MET A 65 7.01 48.70 2.09
CA MET A 65 7.45 47.35 2.45
C MET A 65 6.62 46.25 1.77
N GLU A 66 5.32 46.45 1.58
CA GLU A 66 4.45 45.52 0.84
C GLU A 66 4.72 45.51 -0.66
N ALA A 67 5.02 46.66 -1.26
CA ALA A 67 5.44 46.76 -2.65
C ALA A 67 6.75 45.99 -2.86
N PHE A 68 7.75 46.25 -2.02
CA PHE A 68 9.02 45.55 -2.07
C PHE A 68 8.87 44.04 -1.81
N PHE A 69 8.00 43.63 -0.89
CA PHE A 69 7.75 42.21 -0.59
C PHE A 69 7.22 41.43 -1.81
N LYS A 70 6.42 42.06 -2.69
CA LYS A 70 5.92 41.41 -3.91
C LYS A 70 7.04 41.08 -4.89
N GLU A 71 8.09 41.89 -4.91
CA GLU A 71 9.25 41.69 -5.78
C GLU A 71 10.30 40.79 -5.13
N CYS A 72 10.56 40.99 -3.83
CA CYS A 72 11.54 40.25 -3.06
C CYS A 72 11.04 39.92 -1.64
N PRO A 73 10.46 38.73 -1.40
CA PRO A 73 9.99 38.29 -0.08
C PRO A 73 11.10 38.05 0.96
N HIS A 74 12.35 37.92 0.50
CA HIS A 74 13.53 37.61 1.30
C HIS A 74 14.66 38.61 1.03
N PRO A 75 14.53 39.87 1.50
CA PRO A 75 15.55 40.89 1.29
C PRO A 75 16.87 40.52 1.98
N ASP A 76 17.98 40.68 1.26
CA ASP A 76 19.33 40.55 1.79
C ASP A 76 19.72 41.73 2.72
N ASP A 77 20.87 41.63 3.38
CA ASP A 77 21.32 42.65 4.34
C ASP A 77 21.47 44.04 3.71
N LYS A 78 21.91 44.13 2.46
CA LYS A 78 22.11 45.40 1.75
C LYS A 78 20.76 46.04 1.40
N GLN A 79 19.83 45.24 0.88
CA GLN A 79 18.46 45.65 0.55
C GLN A 79 17.71 46.09 1.82
N ARG A 80 17.89 45.40 2.94
CA ARG A 80 17.30 45.82 4.23
C ARG A 80 17.85 47.17 4.70
N MET A 81 19.16 47.41 4.55
CA MET A 81 19.80 48.68 4.93
C MET A 81 19.35 49.85 4.04
N GLU A 82 19.15 49.60 2.75
CA GLU A 82 18.62 50.58 1.80
C GLU A 82 17.17 50.94 2.13
N LEU A 83 16.31 49.93 2.27
CA LEU A 83 14.90 50.11 2.62
C LEU A 83 14.73 50.77 4.00
N SER A 84 15.61 50.47 4.96
CA SER A 84 15.60 51.15 6.26
C SER A 84 15.92 52.63 6.16
N ARG A 85 16.87 53.00 5.29
CA ARG A 85 17.28 54.40 5.05
C ARG A 85 16.16 55.19 4.38
N GLU A 86 15.49 54.60 3.39
CA GLU A 86 14.39 55.24 2.66
C GLU A 86 13.15 55.44 3.54
N LEU A 87 12.83 54.47 4.40
CA LEU A 87 11.65 54.50 5.26
C LEU A 87 11.86 55.17 6.61
N GLY A 88 13.10 55.56 6.93
CA GLY A 88 13.47 56.10 8.24
C GLY A 88 13.22 55.11 9.38
N LEU A 89 13.45 53.82 9.13
CA LEU A 89 13.27 52.73 10.08
C LEU A 89 14.61 52.15 10.52
N GLU A 90 14.65 51.49 11.67
CA GLU A 90 15.81 50.68 12.04
C GLU A 90 15.86 49.41 11.15
N PRO A 91 17.05 48.98 10.66
CA PRO A 91 17.18 47.78 9.82
C PRO A 91 16.55 46.52 10.45
N LEU A 92 16.56 46.44 11.78
CA LEU A 92 15.96 45.34 12.53
C LEU A 92 14.42 45.36 12.45
N GLN A 93 13.78 46.54 12.39
CA GLN A 93 12.34 46.66 12.21
C GLN A 93 11.91 46.14 10.83
N VAL A 94 12.70 46.46 9.80
CA VAL A 94 12.49 45.93 8.44
C VAL A 94 12.63 44.41 8.45
N LYS A 95 13.69 43.87 9.06
CA LYS A 95 13.87 42.42 9.20
C LYS A 95 12.66 41.72 9.85
N PHE A 96 12.19 42.24 10.98
CA PHE A 96 11.04 41.66 11.69
C PHE A 96 9.73 41.83 10.93
N TRP A 97 9.55 42.95 10.23
CA TRP A 97 8.38 43.15 9.39
C TRP A 97 8.31 42.10 8.29
N PHE A 98 9.39 41.84 7.56
CA PHE A 98 9.43 40.82 6.49
C PHE A 98 9.25 39.41 7.06
N GLN A 99 9.84 39.11 8.21
CA GLN A 99 9.63 37.82 8.89
C GLN A 99 8.15 37.62 9.26
N ASN A 100 7.55 38.62 9.91
CA ASN A 100 6.14 38.57 10.30
C ASN A 100 5.20 38.53 9.08
N LYS A 101 5.52 39.25 8.00
CA LYS A 101 4.75 39.24 6.76
C LYS A 101 4.74 37.86 6.11
N ARG A 102 5.88 37.15 6.09
CA ARG A 102 5.94 35.76 5.60
C ARG A 102 5.10 34.81 6.44
N THR A 103 5.20 34.88 7.78
CA THR A 103 4.38 34.06 8.67
C THR A 103 2.89 34.34 8.49
N GLN A 104 2.51 35.62 8.35
CA GLN A 104 1.14 36.03 8.07
C GLN A 104 0.63 35.47 6.73
N MET A 105 1.43 35.57 5.67
CA MET A 105 1.08 35.04 4.35
C MET A 105 0.89 33.52 4.37
N LYS A 106 1.81 32.80 5.04
CA LYS A 106 1.70 31.34 5.21
C LYS A 106 0.41 30.96 5.95
N ALA A 107 0.12 31.62 7.07
CA ALA A 107 -1.10 31.37 7.83
C ALA A 107 -2.38 31.74 7.05
N GLN A 108 -2.35 32.80 6.24
CA GLN A 108 -3.48 33.16 5.38
C GLN A 108 -3.73 32.13 4.28
N HIS A 109 -2.65 31.63 3.67
CA HIS A 109 -2.72 30.59 2.64
C HIS A 109 -3.25 29.28 3.23
N GLU A 110 -2.70 28.82 4.35
CA GLU A 110 -3.15 27.60 5.04
C GLU A 110 -4.64 27.68 5.44
N ARG A 111 -5.11 28.84 5.92
CA ARG A 111 -6.54 29.05 6.22
C ARG A 111 -7.42 28.96 4.96
N HIS A 112 -6.94 29.51 3.85
CA HIS A 112 -7.66 29.45 2.58
C HIS A 112 -7.73 28.02 2.03
N GLU A 113 -6.61 27.30 2.05
CA GLU A 113 -6.57 25.88 1.65
C GLU A 113 -7.46 25.02 2.53
N ASN A 114 -7.44 25.23 3.86
CA ASN A 114 -8.29 24.49 4.79
C ASN A 114 -9.79 24.76 4.53
N ALA A 115 -10.15 26.01 4.20
CA ALA A 115 -11.52 26.36 3.83
C ALA A 115 -11.97 25.65 2.54
N ILE A 116 -11.10 25.55 1.54
CA ILE A 116 -11.38 24.80 0.30
C ILE A 116 -11.58 23.31 0.61
N LEU A 117 -10.67 22.70 1.38
CA LEU A 117 -10.74 21.29 1.77
C LEU A 117 -12.00 20.97 2.58
N LYS A 118 -12.44 21.89 3.46
CA LYS A 118 -13.70 21.75 4.20
C LYS A 118 -14.92 21.80 3.27
N ALA A 119 -14.93 22.72 2.32
CA ALA A 119 -16.02 22.83 1.33
C ALA A 119 -16.08 21.58 0.42
N GLU A 120 -14.93 21.06 0.00
CA GLU A 120 -14.85 19.82 -0.77
C GLU A 120 -15.30 18.59 0.04
N ASN A 121 -14.89 18.50 1.31
CA ASN A 121 -15.38 17.44 2.21
C ASN A 121 -16.89 17.48 2.39
N GLU A 122 -17.47 18.67 2.56
CA GLU A 122 -18.93 18.81 2.69
C GLU A 122 -19.64 18.39 1.40
N LYS A 123 -19.09 18.77 0.25
CA LYS A 123 -19.60 18.34 -1.06
C LYS A 123 -19.54 16.82 -1.20
N LEU A 124 -18.40 16.19 -0.87
CA LEU A 124 -18.22 14.74 -0.95
C LEU A 124 -19.15 14.00 0.01
N ARG A 125 -19.39 14.54 1.22
CA ARG A 125 -20.38 13.99 2.15
C ARG A 125 -21.80 14.06 1.59
N GLY A 126 -22.18 15.19 1.00
CA GLY A 126 -23.47 15.34 0.33
C GLY A 126 -23.65 14.37 -0.84
N GLU A 127 -22.62 14.19 -1.67
CA GLU A 127 -22.62 13.19 -2.75
C GLU A 127 -22.73 11.77 -2.19
N ASN A 128 -21.99 11.44 -1.13
CA ASN A 128 -22.04 10.13 -0.48
C ASN A 128 -23.44 9.80 0.06
N ILE A 129 -24.09 10.77 0.72
CA ILE A 129 -25.48 10.63 1.19
C ILE A 129 -26.42 10.35 0.01
N ARG A 130 -26.32 11.13 -1.08
CA ARG A 130 -27.14 10.89 -2.28
C ARG A 130 -26.91 9.52 -2.90
N TYR A 131 -25.67 9.03 -2.95
CA TYR A 131 -25.38 7.68 -3.44
C TYR A 131 -25.98 6.61 -2.53
N ARG A 132 -25.91 6.77 -1.20
CA ARG A 132 -26.53 5.85 -0.25
C ARG A 132 -28.06 5.84 -0.39
N GLU A 133 -28.69 7.00 -0.54
CA GLU A 133 -30.13 7.12 -0.80
C GLU A 133 -30.52 6.47 -2.13
N ALA A 134 -29.80 6.74 -3.21
CA ALA A 134 -30.06 6.14 -4.52
C ALA A 134 -29.95 4.60 -4.48
N LEU A 135 -28.97 4.07 -3.73
CA LEU A 135 -28.84 2.62 -3.52
C LEU A 135 -29.99 2.06 -2.68
N ALA A 136 -30.39 2.75 -1.60
CA ALA A 136 -31.51 2.33 -0.75
C ALA A 136 -32.85 2.26 -1.50
N HIS A 137 -33.05 3.14 -2.50
CA HIS A 137 -34.28 3.18 -3.30
C HIS A 137 -34.17 2.38 -4.61
N SER A 138 -33.03 1.72 -4.88
CA SER A 138 -32.88 0.88 -6.06
C SER A 138 -33.57 -0.48 -5.85
N THR A 139 -34.57 -0.76 -6.69
CA THR A 139 -35.33 -2.01 -6.72
C THR A 139 -34.91 -2.84 -7.93
N CYS A 140 -34.71 -4.14 -7.74
CA CYS A 140 -34.40 -5.05 -8.85
C CYS A 140 -35.69 -5.37 -9.64
N PRO A 141 -35.76 -5.09 -10.95
CA PRO A 141 -36.96 -5.33 -11.75
C PRO A 141 -37.30 -6.83 -11.93
N ASN A 142 -36.39 -7.75 -11.56
CA ASN A 142 -36.60 -9.19 -11.72
C ASN A 142 -37.01 -9.92 -10.42
N CYS A 143 -36.89 -9.29 -9.24
CA CYS A 143 -37.32 -9.89 -7.97
C CYS A 143 -38.13 -8.97 -7.05
N GLY A 144 -38.35 -7.69 -7.40
CA GLY A 144 -39.25 -6.79 -6.67
C GLY A 144 -38.79 -6.39 -5.25
N SER A 145 -37.71 -6.98 -4.74
CA SER A 145 -37.16 -6.61 -3.44
C SER A 145 -36.45 -5.26 -3.53
N SER A 146 -36.91 -4.29 -2.74
CA SER A 146 -36.13 -3.13 -2.37
C SER A 146 -34.85 -3.61 -1.70
N THR A 147 -33.71 -3.05 -2.07
CA THR A 147 -32.42 -3.32 -1.43
C THR A 147 -32.42 -2.69 -0.03
N ALA A 148 -33.24 -3.23 0.86
CA ALA A 148 -33.34 -2.79 2.25
C ALA A 148 -32.02 -3.14 2.95
N ALA A 149 -31.28 -2.08 3.28
CA ALA A 149 -30.24 -1.99 4.29
C ALA A 149 -29.23 -3.15 4.37
N LEU A 150 -28.04 -2.91 3.80
CA LEU A 150 -26.79 -3.46 4.32
C LEU A 150 -26.67 -3.15 5.82
N GLY A 151 -27.19 -4.03 6.68
CA GLY A 151 -27.10 -3.91 8.13
C GLY A 151 -28.26 -4.50 8.94
N GLU A 152 -29.47 -4.64 8.37
CA GLU A 152 -30.59 -5.29 9.07
C GLU A 152 -30.86 -6.67 8.46
N MET A 153 -30.71 -7.70 9.29
CA MET A 153 -31.05 -9.07 8.92
C MET A 153 -32.57 -9.17 8.70
N SER A 154 -32.98 -9.64 7.52
CA SER A 154 -34.38 -9.94 7.21
C SER A 154 -34.98 -10.87 8.29
N PHE A 155 -36.27 -10.69 8.61
CA PHE A 155 -37.02 -11.52 9.56
C PHE A 155 -36.89 -13.03 9.21
N ASP A 156 -36.79 -13.35 7.92
CA ASP A 156 -36.59 -14.71 7.43
C ASP A 156 -35.17 -15.25 7.73
N ASP A 157 -34.14 -14.40 7.68
CA ASP A 157 -32.76 -14.81 8.02
C ASP A 157 -32.62 -15.06 9.53
N GLN A 158 -33.29 -14.26 10.36
CA GLN A 158 -33.34 -14.47 11.80
C GLN A 158 -34.09 -15.77 12.15
N HIS A 159 -35.22 -16.05 11.48
CA HIS A 159 -35.97 -17.28 11.67
C HIS A 159 -35.16 -18.52 11.28
N LEU A 160 -34.47 -18.50 10.14
CA LEU A 160 -33.63 -19.61 9.67
C LEU A 160 -32.45 -19.93 10.61
N ARG A 161 -31.91 -18.93 11.30
CA ARG A 161 -30.85 -19.15 12.31
C ARG A 161 -31.37 -19.81 13.56
N ILE A 162 -32.56 -19.43 14.02
CA ILE A 162 -33.23 -20.05 15.18
C ILE A 162 -33.63 -21.50 14.85
N GLU A 163 -34.11 -21.75 13.63
CA GLU A 163 -34.41 -23.10 13.14
C GLU A 163 -33.14 -23.96 13.09
N ASN A 164 -32.04 -23.42 12.54
CA ASN A 164 -30.76 -24.12 12.46
C ASN A 164 -30.16 -24.46 13.83
N SER A 165 -30.27 -23.56 14.82
CA SER A 165 -29.79 -23.86 16.17
C SER A 165 -30.60 -24.99 16.80
N ARG A 166 -31.93 -24.97 16.63
CA ARG A 166 -32.81 -26.02 17.13
C ARG A 166 -32.55 -27.39 16.48
N LEU A 167 -32.36 -27.42 15.16
CA LEU A 167 -32.05 -28.65 14.43
C LEU A 167 -30.71 -29.25 14.87
N ARG A 168 -29.71 -28.40 15.17
CA ARG A 168 -28.41 -28.86 15.70
C ARG A 168 -28.56 -29.51 17.08
N GLU A 169 -29.32 -28.89 17.98
CA GLU A 169 -29.62 -29.49 19.30
C GLU A 169 -30.38 -30.82 19.18
N GLU A 170 -31.23 -30.96 18.17
CA GLU A 170 -31.98 -32.21 17.93
C GLU A 170 -31.09 -33.33 17.38
N ILE A 171 -30.13 -32.99 16.51
CA ILE A 171 -29.08 -33.91 16.04
C ILE A 171 -28.20 -34.38 17.20
N ASP A 172 -27.77 -33.46 18.09
CA ASP A 172 -26.96 -33.80 19.26
C ASP A 172 -27.73 -34.69 20.25
N ARG A 173 -29.04 -34.45 20.41
CA ARG A 173 -29.91 -35.29 21.24
C ARG A 173 -30.08 -36.69 20.66
N MET A 174 -30.25 -36.83 19.35
CA MET A 174 -30.42 -38.13 18.67
C MET A 174 -29.13 -38.95 18.63
N SER A 175 -27.98 -38.29 18.46
CA SER A 175 -26.66 -38.95 18.45
C SER A 175 -26.23 -39.49 19.82
N GLY A 176 -26.87 -39.04 20.92
CA GLY A 176 -26.67 -39.58 22.27
C GLY A 176 -27.36 -40.93 22.57
N TYR A 177 -28.26 -41.42 21.69
CA TYR A 177 -29.05 -42.65 21.90
C TYR A 177 -28.71 -43.81 20.94
N GLY A 178 -27.43 -44.05 20.64
CA GLY A 178 -27.01 -45.25 19.91
C GLY A 178 -26.93 -46.49 20.84
N PRO A 179 -27.64 -47.61 20.58
CA PRO A 179 -27.54 -48.81 21.41
C PRO A 179 -26.22 -49.57 21.17
N LYS A 180 -25.59 -49.97 22.28
CA LYS A 180 -24.47 -50.92 22.33
C LYS A 180 -24.89 -52.27 21.74
N CYS A 181 -24.35 -52.66 20.60
CA CYS A 181 -24.32 -54.06 20.17
C CYS A 181 -22.89 -54.51 19.89
N VAL A 182 -22.51 -55.54 20.64
CA VAL A 182 -21.26 -56.30 20.58
C VAL A 182 -21.31 -57.25 19.38
N ALA A 183 -20.32 -57.20 18.48
CA ALA A 183 -19.87 -58.36 17.70
C ALA A 183 -18.49 -58.10 17.07
N LYS A 184 -17.61 -59.09 17.20
CA LYS A 184 -16.28 -59.23 16.57
C LYS A 184 -16.30 -60.60 15.82
N PRO A 185 -15.34 -60.93 14.96
CA PRO A 185 -15.33 -60.67 13.52
C PRO A 185 -15.31 -61.97 12.67
N LEU A 186 -15.65 -61.90 11.38
CA LEU A 186 -15.19 -62.88 10.39
C LEU A 186 -14.84 -62.21 9.05
N ALA A 187 -13.81 -62.77 8.44
CA ALA A 187 -12.98 -62.23 7.38
C ALA A 187 -13.71 -61.93 6.07
N SER A 188 -13.26 -60.88 5.38
CA SER A 188 -13.23 -60.90 3.92
C SER A 188 -11.99 -60.16 3.41
N SER A 189 -11.41 -60.80 2.41
CA SER A 189 -10.23 -60.44 1.65
C SER A 189 -10.52 -59.27 0.68
N TYR A 190 -9.45 -58.52 0.39
CA TYR A 190 -9.13 -57.84 -0.87
C TYR A 190 -8.90 -56.33 -0.81
N TYR A 191 -7.61 -56.01 -1.03
CA TYR A 191 -6.97 -54.81 -1.58
C TYR A 191 -6.99 -53.44 -0.87
N HIS A 192 -5.76 -52.88 -0.84
CA HIS A 192 -5.33 -51.48 -0.91
C HIS A 192 -4.87 -50.71 0.36
N LEU A 193 -3.55 -50.47 0.34
CA LEU A 193 -2.75 -49.29 0.73
C LEU A 193 -2.77 -48.78 2.20
N PRO A 194 -1.62 -48.72 2.89
CA PRO A 194 -1.54 -48.06 4.18
C PRO A 194 -1.26 -46.55 4.04
N SER A 195 -2.24 -45.73 4.45
CA SER A 195 -1.98 -44.38 4.96
C SER A 195 -1.64 -44.49 6.44
N ASN A 196 -0.42 -44.11 6.83
CA ASN A 196 -0.04 -43.95 8.24
C ASN A 196 0.26 -42.47 8.49
N THR A 197 -0.69 -41.78 9.12
CA THR A 197 -0.44 -40.57 9.92
C THR A 197 -1.01 -40.83 11.32
N PRO A 198 -0.21 -40.71 12.40
CA PRO A 198 -0.76 -40.71 13.74
C PRO A 198 -1.31 -39.32 14.06
N ALA A 199 -2.61 -39.26 14.37
CA ALA A 199 -3.24 -38.11 15.01
C ALA A 199 -2.69 -37.98 16.44
N ARG A 200 -2.05 -36.86 16.76
CA ARG A 200 -1.78 -36.47 18.15
C ARG A 200 -2.92 -35.60 18.66
N SER A 201 -3.62 -36.17 19.62
CA SER A 201 -4.53 -35.53 20.57
C SER A 201 -3.87 -34.32 21.23
N LEU A 202 -4.53 -33.17 21.20
CA LEU A 202 -4.32 -32.09 22.16
C LEU A 202 -5.63 -31.87 22.91
N ASP A 203 -5.56 -32.33 24.16
CA ASP A 203 -6.51 -32.14 25.23
C ASP A 203 -6.36 -30.70 25.74
N LEU A 204 -7.46 -29.93 25.81
CA LEU A 204 -7.49 -28.73 26.66
C LEU A 204 -8.90 -28.55 27.23
N GLY A 205 -9.00 -28.93 28.50
CA GLY A 205 -10.20 -28.82 29.32
C GLY A 205 -10.62 -27.39 29.63
N ILE A 206 -11.93 -27.25 29.82
CA ILE A 206 -12.70 -26.06 30.15
C ILE A 206 -12.68 -25.81 31.67
N ALA A 207 -12.74 -24.52 32.07
CA ALA A 207 -13.39 -23.91 33.26
C ALA A 207 -12.46 -22.88 33.96
N ASN A 208 -12.86 -21.72 34.48
CA ASN A 208 -14.14 -20.99 34.56
C ASN A 208 -13.86 -19.52 34.99
N PHE A 209 -14.70 -18.59 34.53
CA PHE A 209 -15.18 -17.31 35.11
C PHE A 209 -14.34 -16.47 36.12
N GLY A 210 -14.20 -15.17 35.79
CA GLY A 210 -13.95 -14.08 36.75
C GLY A 210 -13.83 -12.67 36.13
N GLN A 211 -14.93 -11.91 36.16
CA GLN A 211 -15.10 -10.43 36.22
C GLN A 211 -14.26 -9.43 35.37
N GLN A 212 -15.01 -8.70 34.51
CA GLN A 212 -15.01 -7.25 34.19
C GLN A 212 -13.68 -6.47 34.21
N THR A 213 -13.26 -5.84 33.10
CA THR A 213 -13.69 -4.47 32.73
C THR A 213 -13.10 -4.06 31.36
N GLY A 214 -13.84 -3.28 30.55
CA GLY A 214 -13.28 -2.39 29.50
C GLY A 214 -13.33 -2.87 28.04
N PHE A 215 -14.45 -2.66 27.37
CA PHE A 215 -14.58 -2.77 25.90
C PHE A 215 -14.13 -1.46 25.23
N VAL A 216 -13.05 -1.47 24.43
CA VAL A 216 -12.85 -0.57 23.28
C VAL A 216 -12.01 -1.29 22.21
N GLY A 217 -12.67 -1.66 21.11
CA GLY A 217 -12.16 -1.64 19.72
C GLY A 217 -10.87 -2.36 19.33
N GLU A 218 -10.99 -3.60 18.85
CA GLU A 218 -10.11 -4.17 17.81
C GLU A 218 -10.91 -5.16 16.93
N MET A 219 -11.68 -4.62 15.97
CA MET A 219 -12.11 -5.40 14.80
C MET A 219 -11.15 -5.06 13.67
N TYR A 220 -10.08 -5.83 13.53
CA TYR A 220 -9.43 -6.25 12.28
C TYR A 220 -8.32 -7.21 12.71
N GLY A 221 -8.61 -8.52 12.66
CA GLY A 221 -7.62 -9.57 12.89
C GLY A 221 -6.57 -9.57 11.78
N ALA A 222 -5.63 -8.63 11.86
CA ALA A 222 -4.44 -8.54 11.00
C ALA A 222 -3.28 -9.41 11.52
N ALA A 223 -3.43 -10.03 12.69
CA ALA A 223 -2.38 -10.81 13.34
C ALA A 223 -2.38 -12.31 12.99
N ASP A 224 -3.50 -12.88 12.50
CA ASP A 224 -3.64 -14.35 12.39
C ASP A 224 -3.13 -14.95 11.06
N PHE A 225 -2.81 -14.15 10.04
CA PHE A 225 -2.46 -14.67 8.70
C PHE A 225 -0.94 -14.84 8.45
N LEU A 226 -0.08 -14.13 9.18
CA LEU A 226 1.38 -14.24 8.99
C LEU A 226 2.00 -15.47 9.66
N LEU A 227 1.22 -16.21 10.45
CA LEU A 227 1.67 -17.45 11.10
C LEU A 227 1.47 -18.71 10.22
N SER A 228 0.89 -18.61 9.02
CA SER A 228 0.58 -19.78 8.18
C SER A 228 1.45 -19.97 6.94
N VAL A 229 2.32 -19.01 6.57
CA VAL A 229 3.27 -19.21 5.46
C VAL A 229 4.37 -20.16 5.91
N SER A 230 4.18 -21.44 5.57
CA SER A 230 5.11 -22.50 5.90
C SER A 230 6.44 -22.26 5.18
N ARG A 231 7.52 -22.17 5.95
CA ARG A 231 8.88 -22.12 5.41
C ARG A 231 9.14 -23.40 4.59
N PRO A 232 9.87 -23.33 3.46
CA PRO A 232 10.27 -24.51 2.72
C PRO A 232 11.02 -25.51 3.61
N SER A 233 10.83 -26.80 3.37
CA SER A 233 11.64 -27.81 4.05
C SER A 233 13.06 -27.85 3.48
N GLU A 234 14.03 -28.40 4.22
CA GLU A 234 15.39 -28.58 3.70
C GLU A 234 15.45 -29.43 2.43
N ALA A 235 14.49 -30.35 2.24
CA ALA A 235 14.39 -31.17 1.04
C ALA A 235 13.91 -30.38 -0.20
N ASP A 236 13.17 -29.29 0.01
CA ASP A 236 12.63 -28.46 -1.07
C ASP A 236 13.68 -27.50 -1.64
N LYS A 237 14.65 -27.08 -0.82
CA LYS A 237 15.68 -26.10 -1.20
C LYS A 237 16.42 -26.40 -2.50
N PRO A 238 16.96 -27.61 -2.75
CA PRO A 238 17.62 -27.90 -4.02
C PRO A 238 16.67 -27.77 -5.22
N VAL A 239 15.41 -28.19 -5.07
CA VAL A 239 14.38 -28.07 -6.11
C VAL A 239 14.05 -26.60 -6.38
N ILE A 240 13.94 -25.78 -5.34
CA ILE A 240 13.71 -24.33 -5.46
C ILE A 240 14.86 -23.65 -6.19
N VAL A 241 16.12 -24.02 -5.89
CA VAL A 241 17.30 -23.47 -6.56
C VAL A 241 17.29 -23.85 -8.05
N GLU A 242 17.04 -25.11 -8.39
CA GLU A 242 16.95 -25.56 -9.78
C GLU A 242 15.84 -24.83 -10.56
N LEU A 243 14.67 -24.70 -9.95
CA LEU A 243 13.53 -23.97 -10.53
C LEU A 243 13.88 -22.50 -10.77
N ALA A 244 14.56 -21.85 -9.81
CA ALA A 244 14.99 -20.46 -9.93
C ALA A 244 16.01 -20.25 -11.07
N VAL A 245 16.98 -21.17 -11.22
CA VAL A 245 17.96 -21.12 -12.31
C VAL A 245 17.26 -21.30 -13.66
N SER A 246 16.37 -22.29 -13.78
CA SER A 246 15.58 -22.51 -15.00
C SER A 246 14.71 -21.30 -15.35
N ALA A 247 14.05 -20.70 -14.35
CA ALA A 247 13.25 -19.49 -14.53
C ALA A 247 14.08 -18.28 -14.97
N MET A 248 15.30 -18.13 -14.47
CA MET A 248 16.21 -17.06 -14.89
C MET A 248 16.62 -17.21 -16.37
N GLU A 249 16.94 -18.42 -16.81
CA GLU A 249 17.27 -18.70 -18.21
C GLU A 249 16.07 -18.48 -19.14
N GLU A 250 14.88 -18.89 -18.70
CA GLU A 250 13.63 -18.66 -19.44
C GLU A 250 13.32 -17.16 -19.53
N LEU A 251 13.31 -16.43 -18.41
CA LEU A 251 13.06 -15.00 -18.37
C LEU A 251 14.03 -14.23 -19.28
N THR A 252 15.33 -14.55 -19.19
CA THR A 252 16.36 -13.88 -20.00
C THR A 252 16.09 -14.06 -21.49
N ARG A 253 15.76 -15.28 -21.93
CA ARG A 253 15.40 -15.56 -23.32
C ARG A 253 14.10 -14.87 -23.73
N MET A 254 13.07 -14.91 -22.88
CA MET A 254 11.79 -14.25 -23.14
C MET A 254 11.95 -12.74 -23.28
N ALA A 255 12.73 -12.09 -22.40
CA ALA A 255 12.94 -10.65 -22.43
C ALA A 255 13.70 -10.20 -23.69
N GLN A 256 14.60 -11.02 -24.23
CA GLN A 256 15.42 -10.72 -25.41
C GLN A 256 14.80 -11.15 -26.74
N ALA A 257 13.77 -12.01 -26.72
CA ALA A 257 13.12 -12.49 -27.92
C ALA A 257 12.39 -11.39 -28.71
N GLY A 258 11.94 -11.67 -29.92
CA GLY A 258 11.08 -10.78 -30.72
C GLY A 258 9.83 -11.51 -31.18
N GLU A 259 9.33 -11.14 -32.36
CA GLU A 259 8.41 -11.99 -33.12
C GLU A 259 9.11 -13.33 -33.47
N PRO A 260 8.40 -14.47 -33.46
CA PRO A 260 6.95 -14.62 -33.29
C PRO A 260 6.50 -14.83 -31.84
N LEU A 261 7.42 -14.88 -30.87
CA LEU A 261 7.09 -15.11 -29.46
C LEU A 261 6.25 -13.96 -28.89
N TRP A 262 6.61 -12.73 -29.24
CA TRP A 262 5.94 -11.52 -28.81
C TRP A 262 5.25 -10.85 -30.00
N VAL A 263 3.93 -10.72 -29.92
CA VAL A 263 3.12 -10.07 -30.97
C VAL A 263 2.64 -8.69 -30.50
N PRO A 264 2.57 -7.69 -31.38
CA PRO A 264 1.99 -6.39 -31.04
C PRO A 264 0.52 -6.53 -30.61
N GLY A 265 0.14 -5.84 -29.52
CA GLY A 265 -1.27 -5.76 -29.13
C GLY A 265 -2.10 -4.87 -30.06
N ASP A 266 -3.41 -5.10 -30.10
CA ASP A 266 -4.37 -4.49 -31.06
C ASP A 266 -4.42 -2.95 -31.07
N ASN A 267 -3.88 -2.27 -30.04
CA ASN A 267 -4.14 -0.85 -29.76
C ASN A 267 -2.93 0.09 -29.85
N LYS A 268 -2.03 -0.07 -30.84
CA LYS A 268 -0.82 0.78 -31.01
C LYS A 268 0.03 0.91 -29.72
N SER A 269 -0.15 -0.01 -28.77
CA SER A 269 0.53 0.01 -27.49
C SER A 269 1.94 -0.51 -27.67
N THR A 270 2.90 0.08 -26.97
CA THR A 270 4.28 -0.44 -26.83
C THR A 270 4.35 -1.78 -26.08
N GLU A 271 3.20 -2.29 -25.63
CA GLU A 271 3.02 -3.57 -24.98
C GLU A 271 2.89 -4.70 -25.99
N LEU A 272 3.70 -5.73 -25.76
CA LEU A 272 3.71 -6.94 -26.57
C LEU A 272 3.07 -8.08 -25.80
N LEU A 273 2.23 -8.85 -26.46
CA LEU A 273 1.51 -9.99 -25.90
C LEU A 273 2.20 -11.28 -26.27
N LEU A 274 2.14 -12.26 -25.37
CA LEU A 274 2.76 -13.56 -25.59
C LEU A 274 1.94 -14.39 -26.57
N ASN A 275 2.60 -14.94 -27.59
CA ASN A 275 2.05 -16.00 -28.40
C ASN A 275 2.17 -17.33 -27.65
N GLU A 276 1.08 -17.81 -27.06
CA GLU A 276 1.06 -19.04 -26.24
C GLU A 276 1.56 -20.28 -27.03
N ALA A 277 1.25 -20.38 -28.32
CA ALA A 277 1.67 -21.53 -29.13
C ALA A 277 3.19 -21.56 -29.31
N GLU A 278 3.80 -20.40 -29.59
CA GLU A 278 5.26 -20.29 -29.71
C GLU A 278 5.98 -20.38 -28.38
N TYR A 279 5.36 -19.89 -27.32
CA TYR A 279 5.87 -20.11 -25.98
C TYR A 279 5.93 -21.61 -25.66
N LEU A 280 4.85 -22.36 -25.88
CA LEU A 280 4.81 -23.80 -25.62
C LEU A 280 5.74 -24.61 -26.54
N SER A 281 5.99 -24.13 -27.77
CA SER A 281 6.93 -24.77 -28.70
C SER A 281 8.39 -24.63 -28.22
N THR A 282 8.72 -23.45 -27.70
CA THR A 282 10.09 -23.02 -27.35
C THR A 282 10.48 -23.39 -25.92
N PHE A 283 9.55 -23.24 -24.97
CA PHE A 283 9.78 -23.40 -23.54
C PHE A 283 9.06 -24.65 -23.04
N ARG A 284 9.82 -25.75 -22.95
CA ARG A 284 9.34 -27.04 -22.45
C ARG A 284 9.62 -27.27 -20.95
N GLY A 285 10.35 -26.34 -20.32
CA GLY A 285 10.67 -26.35 -18.89
C GLY A 285 9.67 -25.53 -18.06
N GLY A 286 9.73 -25.64 -16.73
CA GLY A 286 8.99 -24.78 -15.80
C GLY A 286 8.05 -25.53 -14.84
N ILE A 287 7.10 -24.80 -14.24
CA ILE A 287 6.20 -25.24 -13.14
C ILE A 287 5.16 -26.31 -13.60
N GLY A 288 5.25 -26.79 -14.85
CA GLY A 288 4.35 -27.79 -15.40
C GLY A 288 3.14 -27.21 -16.16
N PRO A 289 2.15 -28.06 -16.51
CA PRO A 289 1.04 -27.68 -17.39
C PRO A 289 0.09 -26.69 -16.72
N LYS A 290 -0.51 -25.78 -17.50
CA LYS A 290 -1.53 -24.82 -17.06
C LYS A 290 -2.70 -25.55 -16.37
N PRO A 291 -3.15 -25.14 -15.16
CA PRO A 291 -4.27 -25.80 -14.50
C PRO A 291 -5.56 -25.54 -15.28
N LEU A 292 -6.51 -26.48 -15.16
CA LEU A 292 -7.82 -26.34 -15.79
C LEU A 292 -8.55 -25.11 -15.25
N GLY A 293 -9.12 -24.30 -16.16
CA GLY A 293 -9.83 -23.07 -15.82
C GLY A 293 -8.94 -21.83 -15.68
N PHE A 294 -7.61 -21.97 -15.77
CA PHE A 294 -6.70 -20.85 -15.64
C PHE A 294 -6.50 -20.15 -16.98
N ARG A 295 -6.48 -18.82 -16.93
CA ARG A 295 -6.10 -17.97 -18.06
C ARG A 295 -4.64 -17.56 -17.91
N THR A 296 -3.94 -17.48 -19.04
CA THR A 296 -2.58 -16.94 -19.09
C THR A 296 -2.65 -15.44 -19.35
N GLU A 297 -2.02 -14.67 -18.47
CA GLU A 297 -1.77 -13.25 -18.61
C GLU A 297 -0.28 -13.06 -18.83
N ALA A 298 0.12 -12.68 -20.04
CA ALA A 298 1.53 -12.55 -20.39
C ALA A 298 1.79 -11.33 -21.27
N SER A 299 2.69 -10.46 -20.81
CA SER A 299 2.99 -9.19 -21.48
C SER A 299 4.46 -8.80 -21.28
N ARG A 300 4.99 -8.06 -22.24
CA ARG A 300 6.34 -7.48 -22.17
C ARG A 300 6.33 -6.01 -22.56
N VAL A 301 7.05 -5.20 -21.79
CA VAL A 301 7.29 -3.79 -22.08
C VAL A 301 8.75 -3.44 -21.80
N SER A 302 9.32 -2.59 -22.65
CA SER A 302 10.61 -1.94 -22.38
C SER A 302 10.44 -0.44 -22.23
N ALA A 303 11.15 0.17 -21.28
CA ALA A 303 11.25 1.62 -21.12
C ALA A 303 12.62 2.04 -20.59
N ILE A 304 12.89 3.33 -20.64
CA ILE A 304 14.09 3.95 -20.07
C ILE A 304 13.64 4.78 -18.88
N VAL A 305 14.27 4.59 -17.72
CA VAL A 305 13.96 5.30 -16.48
C VAL A 305 15.18 6.03 -15.94
N PHE A 306 14.97 7.16 -15.28
CA PHE A 306 16.04 7.93 -14.63
C PHE A 306 16.36 7.38 -13.24
N MET A 307 17.03 6.24 -13.21
CA MET A 307 17.54 5.63 -11.98
C MET A 307 18.70 4.68 -12.30
N ASN A 308 19.74 4.70 -11.47
CA ASN A 308 20.89 3.82 -11.64
C ASN A 308 20.48 2.34 -11.50
N HIS A 309 21.06 1.49 -12.34
CA HIS A 309 20.72 0.07 -12.44
C HIS A 309 20.97 -0.70 -11.14
N LEU A 310 22.04 -0.40 -10.40
CA LEU A 310 22.31 -1.02 -9.10
C LEU A 310 21.27 -0.61 -8.07
N LYS A 311 20.86 0.67 -8.06
CA LYS A 311 19.82 1.14 -7.15
C LYS A 311 18.48 0.46 -7.42
N LEU A 312 18.15 0.20 -8.69
CA LEU A 312 16.96 -0.57 -9.05
C LEU A 312 17.04 -2.01 -8.56
N VAL A 313 18.19 -2.67 -8.70
CA VAL A 313 18.42 -4.02 -8.15
C VAL A 313 18.21 -4.01 -6.63
N ASP A 314 18.81 -3.07 -5.91
CA ASP A 314 18.66 -2.95 -4.46
C ASP A 314 17.18 -2.78 -4.05
N ILE A 315 16.45 -1.90 -4.73
CA ILE A 315 15.02 -1.68 -4.48
C ILE A 315 14.23 -2.96 -4.73
N PHE A 316 14.50 -3.68 -5.81
CA PHE A 316 13.73 -4.89 -6.16
C PHE A 316 14.05 -6.08 -5.26
N MET A 317 15.24 -6.15 -4.67
CA MET A 317 15.63 -7.21 -3.75
C MET A 317 15.19 -6.96 -2.30
N ASP A 318 14.86 -5.72 -1.96
CA ASP A 318 14.31 -5.32 -0.67
C ASP A 318 12.77 -5.29 -0.71
N ALA A 319 12.11 -6.18 0.04
CA ALA A 319 10.66 -6.31 0.04
C ALA A 319 9.91 -5.02 0.42
N THR A 320 10.48 -4.21 1.32
CA THR A 320 9.88 -2.96 1.80
C THR A 320 10.01 -1.87 0.76
N GLN A 321 11.20 -1.71 0.16
CA GLN A 321 11.41 -0.72 -0.91
C GLN A 321 10.63 -1.10 -2.17
N TRP A 322 10.61 -2.38 -2.53
CA TRP A 322 9.85 -2.90 -3.67
C TRP A 322 8.35 -2.62 -3.51
N SER A 323 7.76 -2.99 -2.37
CA SER A 323 6.33 -2.72 -2.11
C SER A 323 6.02 -1.22 -2.03
N THR A 324 6.96 -0.40 -1.54
CA THR A 324 6.78 1.07 -1.51
C THR A 324 6.76 1.67 -2.92
N VAL A 325 7.71 1.29 -3.78
CA VAL A 325 7.78 1.76 -5.17
C VAL A 325 6.54 1.33 -5.95
N PHE A 326 6.09 0.09 -5.74
CA PHE A 326 4.96 -0.51 -6.45
C PHE A 326 3.68 -0.57 -5.62
N CYS A 327 3.44 0.35 -4.67
CA CYS A 327 2.33 0.26 -3.72
C CYS A 327 0.93 0.18 -4.34
N SER A 328 0.76 0.68 -5.57
CA SER A 328 -0.50 0.55 -6.31
C SER A 328 -0.75 -0.87 -6.86
N ILE A 329 0.30 -1.69 -6.97
CA ILE A 329 0.29 -3.05 -7.53
C ILE A 329 0.53 -4.08 -6.41
N VAL A 330 1.46 -3.81 -5.50
CA VAL A 330 1.86 -4.67 -4.39
C VAL A 330 1.31 -4.08 -3.10
N SER A 331 0.26 -4.68 -2.55
CA SER A 331 -0.32 -4.23 -1.27
C SER A 331 0.52 -4.66 -0.08
N ARG A 332 1.14 -5.84 -0.17
CA ARG A 332 1.93 -6.45 0.89
C ARG A 332 3.03 -7.33 0.31
N ALA A 333 4.20 -7.30 0.91
CA ALA A 333 5.33 -8.17 0.56
C ALA A 333 6.16 -8.51 1.79
N SER A 334 6.68 -9.73 1.85
CA SER A 334 7.61 -10.15 2.90
C SER A 334 8.62 -11.16 2.39
N ASN A 335 9.83 -11.09 2.94
CA ASN A 335 10.85 -12.13 2.78
C ASN A 335 10.53 -13.25 3.77
N VAL A 336 10.26 -14.45 3.26
CA VAL A 336 9.95 -15.64 4.06
C VAL A 336 11.24 -16.37 4.46
N GLU A 337 12.16 -16.53 3.49
CA GLU A 337 13.45 -17.16 3.74
C GLU A 337 14.52 -16.62 2.78
N LEU A 338 15.73 -16.42 3.32
CA LEU A 338 16.94 -16.17 2.54
C LEU A 338 17.64 -17.50 2.24
N LEU A 339 17.61 -17.96 0.99
CA LEU A 339 18.28 -19.21 0.57
C LEU A 339 19.76 -18.96 0.22
N SER A 340 20.04 -17.83 -0.42
CA SER A 340 21.39 -17.39 -0.75
C SER A 340 21.45 -15.88 -0.70
N ALA A 341 22.47 -15.32 -0.02
CA ALA A 341 22.71 -13.88 0.00
C ALA A 341 23.38 -13.36 -1.28
N GLY A 342 23.87 -14.25 -2.15
CA GLY A 342 24.68 -13.88 -3.30
C GLY A 342 26.14 -13.58 -2.96
N LEU A 343 26.85 -12.91 -3.88
CA LEU A 343 28.23 -12.48 -3.69
C LEU A 343 28.32 -11.33 -2.67
N PRO A 344 29.40 -11.25 -1.88
CA PRO A 344 29.58 -10.16 -0.92
C PRO A 344 29.50 -8.78 -1.57
N GLY A 345 28.63 -7.91 -1.04
CA GLY A 345 28.53 -6.51 -1.47
C GLY A 345 27.62 -6.25 -2.66
N ASN A 346 26.97 -7.26 -3.25
CA ASN A 346 25.93 -7.09 -4.25
C ASN A 346 24.91 -8.24 -4.21
N CYS A 347 23.86 -8.15 -5.03
CA CYS A 347 22.81 -9.18 -5.07
C CYS A 347 23.07 -10.31 -6.08
N ASN A 348 24.28 -10.41 -6.66
CA ASN A 348 24.54 -11.40 -7.71
C ASN A 348 24.54 -12.81 -7.12
N GLY A 349 23.62 -13.66 -7.56
CA GLY A 349 23.44 -14.99 -6.99
C GLY A 349 22.47 -15.05 -5.80
N ALA A 350 21.82 -13.93 -5.44
CA ALA A 350 20.92 -13.86 -4.30
C ALA A 350 19.57 -14.54 -4.61
N LEU A 351 19.09 -15.38 -3.69
CA LEU A 351 17.86 -16.15 -3.79
C LEU A 351 17.00 -15.94 -2.55
N HIS A 352 15.86 -15.30 -2.73
CA HIS A 352 14.90 -15.00 -1.66
C HIS A 352 13.60 -15.75 -1.93
N VAL A 353 13.08 -16.44 -0.92
CA VAL A 353 11.70 -16.93 -0.93
C VAL A 353 10.82 -15.82 -0.38
N MET A 354 9.81 -15.43 -1.14
CA MET A 354 8.97 -14.27 -0.87
C MET A 354 7.49 -14.63 -0.90
N SER A 355 6.71 -13.89 -0.12
CA SER A 355 5.25 -13.88 -0.21
C SER A 355 4.83 -12.46 -0.57
N ALA A 356 3.95 -12.31 -1.56
CA ALA A 356 3.41 -11.01 -1.93
C ALA A 356 1.94 -11.09 -2.30
N GLU A 357 1.24 -9.98 -2.06
CA GLU A 357 -0.14 -9.77 -2.41
C GLU A 357 -0.25 -8.66 -3.45
N PHE A 358 -0.88 -8.97 -4.58
CA PHE A 358 -1.03 -8.08 -5.72
C PHE A 358 -2.47 -7.59 -5.84
N GLN A 359 -2.63 -6.29 -6.04
CA GLN A 359 -3.91 -5.60 -6.05
C GLN A 359 -4.14 -4.76 -7.30
N VAL A 360 -5.43 -4.59 -7.61
CA VAL A 360 -5.94 -3.44 -8.33
C VAL A 360 -6.66 -2.58 -7.26
N PRO A 361 -6.55 -1.25 -7.28
CA PRO A 361 -7.25 -0.37 -6.33
C PRO A 361 -8.77 -0.34 -6.59
N SER A 362 -9.42 -1.49 -6.45
CA SER A 362 -10.86 -1.70 -6.49
C SER A 362 -11.22 -2.81 -5.51
N PRO A 363 -12.18 -2.59 -4.59
CA PRO A 363 -12.59 -3.59 -3.61
C PRO A 363 -13.35 -4.77 -4.25
N LEU A 364 -13.73 -4.64 -5.52
CA LEU A 364 -14.49 -5.67 -6.25
C LEU A 364 -13.59 -6.67 -6.98
N VAL A 365 -12.28 -6.41 -7.06
CA VAL A 365 -11.31 -7.32 -7.66
C VAL A 365 -10.52 -7.98 -6.52
N PRO A 366 -10.66 -9.30 -6.30
CA PRO A 366 -9.90 -10.00 -5.27
C PRO A 366 -8.39 -9.82 -5.48
N THR A 367 -7.65 -9.70 -4.38
CA THR A 367 -6.19 -9.66 -4.44
C THR A 367 -5.63 -11.04 -4.82
N ARG A 368 -4.45 -11.03 -5.45
CA ARG A 368 -3.74 -12.24 -5.86
C ARG A 368 -2.58 -12.46 -4.89
N GLU A 369 -2.63 -13.53 -4.13
CA GLU A 369 -1.53 -13.94 -3.27
C GLU A 369 -0.61 -14.87 -4.05
N ASN A 370 0.68 -14.57 -4.09
CA ASN A 370 1.67 -15.45 -4.68
C ASN A 370 2.79 -15.74 -3.68
N TYR A 371 3.24 -17.00 -3.70
CA TYR A 371 4.43 -17.46 -3.00
C TYR A 371 5.47 -17.90 -4.02
N PHE A 372 6.62 -17.25 -4.04
CA PHE A 372 7.58 -17.39 -5.14
C PHE A 372 9.03 -17.29 -4.65
N VAL A 373 9.95 -17.81 -5.45
CA VAL A 373 11.38 -17.52 -5.30
C VAL A 373 11.76 -16.40 -6.25
N ARG A 374 12.48 -15.41 -5.72
CA ARG A 374 13.12 -14.32 -6.46
C ARG A 374 14.62 -14.60 -6.57
N TYR A 375 15.11 -14.64 -7.80
CA TYR A 375 16.52 -14.83 -8.11
C TYR A 375 17.11 -13.59 -8.77
N CYS A 376 18.19 -13.06 -8.21
CA CYS A 376 18.94 -11.96 -8.80
C CYS A 376 20.28 -12.44 -9.35
N LYS A 377 20.58 -12.06 -10.59
CA LYS A 377 21.82 -12.44 -11.28
C LYS A 377 22.29 -11.33 -12.19
N GLN A 378 23.60 -11.06 -12.15
CA GLN A 378 24.26 -10.23 -13.15
C GLN A 378 24.54 -11.08 -14.39
N LEU A 379 23.98 -10.69 -15.54
CA LEU A 379 24.14 -11.42 -16.80
C LEU A 379 25.45 -11.05 -17.52
N ASN A 380 25.82 -9.78 -17.43
CA ASN A 380 27.08 -9.20 -17.90
C ASN A 380 27.35 -7.92 -17.11
N ASP A 381 28.49 -7.28 -17.35
CA ASP A 381 28.94 -6.10 -16.59
C ASP A 381 27.89 -4.97 -16.54
N ALA A 382 27.06 -4.82 -17.58
CA ALA A 382 26.08 -3.75 -17.71
C ALA A 382 24.62 -4.20 -17.54
N THR A 383 24.33 -5.48 -17.29
CA THR A 383 22.95 -6.00 -17.29
C THR A 383 22.68 -6.93 -16.11
N TRP A 384 21.64 -6.61 -15.36
CA TRP A 384 21.10 -7.41 -14.27
C TRP A 384 19.76 -8.02 -14.65
N ALA A 385 19.44 -9.15 -14.04
CA ALA A 385 18.16 -9.81 -14.16
C ALA A 385 17.62 -10.14 -12.76
N VAL A 386 16.34 -9.86 -12.56
CA VAL A 386 15.58 -10.29 -11.38
C VAL A 386 14.43 -11.14 -11.87
N ALA A 387 14.42 -12.42 -11.48
CA ALA A 387 13.46 -13.43 -11.94
C ALA A 387 12.64 -13.97 -10.78
N ASP A 388 11.33 -14.03 -10.98
CA ASP A 388 10.35 -14.54 -10.03
C ASP A 388 9.63 -15.76 -10.61
N VAL A 389 9.50 -16.82 -9.81
CA VAL A 389 8.78 -18.05 -10.20
C VAL A 389 8.07 -18.65 -9.00
N SER A 390 6.80 -19.02 -9.20
CA SER A 390 5.92 -19.56 -8.16
C SER A 390 6.43 -20.88 -7.57
N LEU A 391 6.25 -21.02 -6.26
CA LEU A 391 6.52 -22.23 -5.47
C LEU A 391 5.24 -22.92 -4.99
N ASP A 392 4.08 -22.57 -5.55
CA ASP A 392 2.77 -23.01 -5.05
C ASP A 392 2.59 -24.54 -5.08
N SER A 393 3.26 -25.23 -6.01
CA SER A 393 3.28 -26.70 -6.09
C SER A 393 3.95 -27.38 -4.89
N LEU A 394 4.73 -26.64 -4.11
CA LEU A 394 5.43 -27.13 -2.92
C LEU A 394 4.62 -26.91 -1.63
N ARG A 395 3.44 -26.26 -1.70
CA ARG A 395 2.55 -26.06 -0.56
C ARG A 395 1.50 -27.17 -0.45
N PRO A 396 1.24 -27.71 0.76
CA PRO A 396 0.16 -28.66 1.00
C PRO A 396 -1.25 -28.03 1.19
N SER A 397 -1.43 -26.72 0.93
CA SER A 397 -2.71 -25.99 1.14
C SER A 397 -3.51 -25.77 -0.17
N PRO A 398 -4.76 -25.26 -0.16
CA PRO A 398 -5.69 -25.41 -1.29
C PRO A 398 -5.15 -24.77 -2.58
N ILE A 399 -5.64 -25.32 -3.70
CA ILE A 399 -5.20 -25.01 -5.08
C ILE A 399 -4.96 -23.50 -5.25
N PRO A 400 -3.74 -23.09 -5.66
CA PRO A 400 -3.40 -21.67 -5.78
C PRO A 400 -4.27 -21.02 -6.84
N LYS A 401 -4.98 -19.93 -6.52
CA LYS A 401 -5.82 -19.18 -7.48
C LYS A 401 -5.00 -18.40 -8.52
N SER A 402 -3.70 -18.26 -8.29
CA SER A 402 -2.74 -17.53 -9.11
C SER A 402 -1.40 -18.23 -8.98
N ARG A 403 -0.70 -18.42 -10.11
CA ARG A 403 0.69 -18.89 -10.11
C ARG A 403 1.49 -18.13 -11.14
N ARG A 404 2.68 -17.69 -10.74
CA ARG A 404 3.62 -16.91 -11.53
C ARG A 404 4.55 -17.84 -12.31
N ARG A 405 4.46 -17.82 -13.63
CA ARG A 405 5.50 -18.35 -14.52
C ARG A 405 6.72 -17.42 -14.50
N PRO A 406 7.89 -17.84 -15.04
CA PRO A 406 9.08 -17.00 -15.07
C PRO A 406 8.76 -15.56 -15.51
N SER A 407 8.84 -14.65 -14.54
CA SER A 407 8.46 -13.24 -14.65
C SER A 407 9.58 -12.39 -14.04
N GLY A 408 9.55 -11.09 -14.27
CA GLY A 408 10.48 -10.15 -13.67
C GLY A 408 11.04 -9.19 -14.70
N CYS A 409 12.30 -8.83 -14.58
CA CYS A 409 12.88 -7.82 -15.46
C CYS A 409 14.36 -7.98 -15.74
N LEU A 410 14.76 -7.43 -16.90
CA LEU A 410 16.15 -7.09 -17.21
C LEU A 410 16.37 -5.60 -16.95
N ILE A 411 17.49 -5.29 -16.30
CA ILE A 411 17.91 -3.94 -15.94
C ILE A 411 19.26 -3.71 -16.60
N GLN A 412 19.27 -2.90 -17.65
CA GLN A 412 20.48 -2.58 -18.40
C GLN A 412 20.94 -1.17 -18.06
N GLU A 413 22.21 -1.02 -17.71
CA GLU A 413 22.86 0.27 -17.51
C GLU A 413 22.84 1.11 -18.79
N LEU A 414 22.51 2.39 -18.64
CA LEU A 414 22.69 3.40 -19.66
C LEU A 414 23.52 4.57 -19.10
N PRO A 415 24.15 5.39 -19.96
CA PRO A 415 24.89 6.58 -19.52
C PRO A 415 24.02 7.56 -18.71
N ASN A 416 24.67 8.45 -17.96
CA ASN A 416 24.03 9.54 -17.20
C ASN A 416 23.06 9.06 -16.10
N GLY A 417 23.25 7.85 -15.57
CA GLY A 417 22.42 7.33 -14.48
C GLY A 417 21.05 6.82 -14.91
N TYR A 418 20.81 6.67 -16.21
CA TYR A 418 19.61 6.03 -16.73
C TYR A 418 19.74 4.51 -16.73
N SER A 419 18.61 3.82 -16.76
CA SER A 419 18.55 2.37 -16.99
C SER A 419 17.47 2.04 -17.99
N LYS A 420 17.74 1.07 -18.87
CA LYS A 420 16.71 0.45 -19.69
C LYS A 420 16.14 -0.75 -18.95
N ILE A 421 14.84 -0.75 -18.72
CA ILE A 421 14.11 -1.86 -18.10
C ILE A 421 13.34 -2.60 -19.18
N THR A 422 13.47 -3.92 -19.20
CA THR A 422 12.58 -4.81 -19.97
C THR A 422 11.85 -5.71 -19.00
N TRP A 423 10.57 -5.44 -18.79
CA TRP A 423 9.72 -6.15 -17.86
C TRP A 423 8.91 -7.21 -18.58
N VAL A 424 8.87 -8.42 -18.03
CA VAL A 424 8.06 -9.54 -18.50
C VAL A 424 7.16 -9.95 -17.33
N GLU A 425 5.85 -9.81 -17.53
CA GLU A 425 4.87 -10.37 -16.60
C GLU A 425 4.29 -11.62 -17.24
N HIS A 426 4.34 -12.76 -16.54
CA HIS A 426 3.77 -14.02 -17.00
C HIS A 426 3.10 -14.77 -15.83
N VAL A 427 1.77 -14.73 -15.79
CA VAL A 427 0.97 -15.29 -14.69
C VAL A 427 -0.14 -16.15 -15.25
N GLU A 428 -0.45 -17.25 -14.58
CA GLU A 428 -1.63 -18.06 -14.82
C GLU A 428 -2.58 -17.90 -13.64
N VAL A 429 -3.83 -17.55 -13.90
CA VAL A 429 -4.79 -17.14 -12.86
C VAL A 429 -6.18 -17.68 -13.10
N ASP A 430 -6.88 -18.01 -12.02
CA ASP A 430 -8.30 -18.29 -11.98
C ASP A 430 -9.10 -16.97 -11.93
N GLU A 431 -9.83 -16.66 -13.01
CA GLU A 431 -10.63 -15.44 -13.12
C GLU A 431 -12.08 -15.60 -12.64
N THR A 432 -12.48 -16.77 -12.09
CA THR A 432 -13.87 -17.01 -11.66
C THR A 432 -14.37 -16.00 -10.62
N GLY A 433 -13.46 -15.46 -9.79
CA GLY A 433 -13.76 -14.45 -8.78
C GLY A 433 -13.83 -13.01 -9.31
N VAL A 434 -13.54 -12.74 -10.59
CA VAL A 434 -13.52 -11.39 -11.16
C VAL A 434 -14.90 -11.02 -11.71
N PRO A 435 -15.54 -9.95 -11.21
CA PRO A 435 -16.83 -9.49 -11.73
C PRO A 435 -16.75 -9.12 -13.21
N THR A 436 -17.82 -9.39 -13.97
CA THR A 436 -17.88 -9.20 -15.43
C THR A 436 -17.44 -7.80 -15.88
N MET A 437 -17.77 -6.76 -15.11
CA MET A 437 -17.40 -5.37 -15.40
C MET A 437 -15.89 -5.09 -15.33
N TYR A 438 -15.13 -5.86 -14.56
CA TYR A 438 -13.67 -5.73 -14.43
C TYR A 438 -12.88 -6.67 -15.33
N ARG A 439 -13.52 -7.69 -15.93
CA ARG A 439 -12.85 -8.61 -16.84
C ARG A 439 -12.14 -7.90 -18.00
N PRO A 440 -12.70 -6.86 -18.66
CA PRO A 440 -11.97 -6.13 -19.69
C PRO A 440 -10.67 -5.49 -19.17
N LEU A 441 -10.69 -4.89 -17.98
CA LEU A 441 -9.51 -4.26 -17.36
C LEU A 441 -8.43 -5.28 -17.02
N VAL A 442 -8.84 -6.42 -16.45
CA VAL A 442 -7.93 -7.52 -16.09
C VAL A 442 -7.34 -8.17 -17.34
N SER A 443 -8.19 -8.45 -18.32
CA SER A 443 -7.79 -9.14 -19.55
C SER A 443 -6.97 -8.32 -20.50
N SER A 444 -7.07 -6.98 -20.45
CA SER A 444 -6.31 -6.09 -21.32
C SER A 444 -4.87 -5.84 -20.89
N GLY A 445 -4.39 -6.47 -19.80
CA GLY A 445 -3.05 -6.24 -19.25
C GLY A 445 -2.90 -4.92 -18.48
N LEU A 446 -3.93 -4.07 -18.42
CA LEU A 446 -3.88 -2.79 -17.70
C LEU A 446 -3.91 -2.97 -16.18
N ALA A 447 -4.46 -4.08 -15.69
CA ALA A 447 -4.50 -4.40 -14.27
C ALA A 447 -3.18 -4.94 -13.73
N TYR A 448 -2.61 -5.97 -14.36
CA TYR A 448 -1.45 -6.69 -13.81
C TYR A 448 -0.28 -6.79 -14.79
N GLY A 449 -0.43 -6.34 -16.04
CA GLY A 449 0.57 -6.49 -17.08
C GLY A 449 1.81 -5.62 -16.89
N ALA A 450 2.85 -5.93 -17.67
CA ALA A 450 4.16 -5.30 -17.65
C ALA A 450 4.09 -3.79 -17.84
N LYS A 451 3.13 -3.29 -18.63
CA LYS A 451 2.92 -1.85 -18.83
C LYS A 451 2.66 -1.11 -17.52
N ARG A 452 1.89 -1.71 -16.60
CA ARG A 452 1.55 -1.09 -15.32
C ARG A 452 2.76 -1.03 -14.39
N TRP A 453 3.56 -2.09 -14.35
CA TRP A 453 4.82 -2.11 -13.61
C TRP A 453 5.76 -1.00 -14.07
N VAL A 454 6.02 -0.95 -15.38
CA VAL A 454 6.93 0.03 -15.96
C VAL A 454 6.44 1.46 -15.77
N ALA A 455 5.14 1.74 -16.01
CA ALA A 455 4.57 3.07 -15.81
C ALA A 455 4.60 3.51 -14.33
N THR A 456 4.42 2.57 -13.40
CA THR A 456 4.54 2.87 -11.97
C THR A 456 5.98 3.21 -11.60
N LEU A 457 6.95 2.43 -12.10
CA LEU A 457 8.37 2.68 -11.85
C LEU A 457 8.80 4.04 -12.39
N ASP A 458 8.46 4.33 -13.64
CA ASP A 458 8.81 5.59 -14.32
C ASP A 458 8.32 6.80 -13.52
N ARG A 459 7.05 6.77 -13.09
CA ARG A 459 6.47 7.81 -12.24
C ARG A 459 7.17 7.93 -10.89
N GLN A 460 7.65 6.85 -10.28
CA GLN A 460 8.42 6.94 -9.03
C GLN A 460 9.81 7.54 -9.26
N CYS A 461 10.47 7.20 -10.36
CA CYS A 461 11.75 7.80 -10.75
C CYS A 461 11.60 9.32 -10.92
N GLU A 462 10.56 9.79 -11.62
CA GLU A 462 10.26 11.22 -11.79
C GLU A 462 10.01 11.93 -10.44
N ARG A 463 9.24 11.30 -9.54
CA ARG A 463 8.97 11.85 -8.20
C ARG A 463 10.25 12.01 -7.37
N LEU A 464 11.11 11.00 -7.38
CA LEU A 464 12.38 11.04 -6.66
C LEU A 464 13.32 12.10 -7.23
N ALA A 465 13.42 12.19 -8.56
CA ALA A 465 14.22 13.21 -9.24
C ALA A 465 13.75 14.63 -8.88
N THR A 466 12.43 14.85 -8.85
CA THR A 466 11.83 16.15 -8.49
C THR A 466 12.15 16.52 -7.04
N SER A 467 12.01 15.57 -6.11
CA SER A 467 12.34 15.77 -4.68
C SER A 467 13.82 16.14 -4.46
N MET A 468 14.72 15.45 -5.16
CA MET A 468 16.15 15.74 -5.11
C MET A 468 16.49 17.12 -5.69
N ALA A 469 15.84 17.52 -6.78
CA ALA A 469 16.04 18.83 -7.38
C ALA A 469 15.64 19.98 -6.43
N THR A 470 14.57 19.82 -5.66
CA THR A 470 14.17 20.81 -4.63
C THR A 470 15.13 20.91 -3.44
N THR A 471 15.99 19.91 -3.22
CA THR A 471 16.95 19.87 -2.11
C THR A 471 18.31 20.51 -2.45
N ILE A 472 18.64 20.65 -3.75
CA ILE A 472 19.95 21.13 -4.22
C ILE A 472 20.05 22.67 -4.32
N ALA A 473 18.93 23.40 -4.25
CA ALA A 473 18.90 24.86 -4.43
C ALA A 473 19.47 25.71 -3.25
N THR A 474 20.15 25.13 -2.27
CA THR A 474 20.70 25.88 -1.11
C THR A 474 22.22 25.86 -0.98
N ALA A 475 22.98 25.18 -1.85
CA ALA A 475 24.42 24.96 -1.60
C ALA A 475 25.41 25.83 -2.42
N ASP A 476 25.07 26.35 -3.61
CA ASP A 476 26.06 27.00 -4.48
C ASP A 476 25.72 28.46 -4.83
N LEU A 477 25.89 29.37 -3.85
CA LEU A 477 26.08 30.81 -4.09
C LEU A 477 27.17 31.40 -3.17
N ARG A 478 28.27 30.66 -2.97
CA ARG A 478 29.54 31.21 -2.48
C ARG A 478 30.67 30.83 -3.42
N GLY A 479 30.74 31.52 -4.55
CA GLY A 479 31.87 31.44 -5.48
C GLY A 479 32.10 32.80 -6.14
N THR A 480 33.06 33.54 -5.58
CA THR A 480 33.88 34.58 -6.22
C THR A 480 33.25 35.46 -7.30
N LEU A 481 32.98 36.73 -6.94
CA LEU A 481 33.56 37.91 -7.59
C LEU A 481 33.71 39.04 -6.56
#